data_AF-A0A835P0S5-F1
#
_entry.id   AF-A0A835P0S5-F1
#
_cell.length_a   1.000
_cell.length_b   1.000
_cell.length_c   1.000
_cell.angle_alpha   90.00
_cell.angle_beta   90.00
_cell.angle_gamma   90.00
#
_symmetry.space_group_name_H-M   'P 1'
#
loop_
_entity.id
_entity.type
_entity.pdbx_description
1 polymer ?
#
loop_
_entity_poly.entity_id
_entity_poly.type
_entity_poly.pdbx_seq_one_letter_code
_entity_poly.pdbx_strand_id
1 'polypeptide(L)'
;FEGLDATGKTTVTQAVKDALNGILLRSPPACISQWRTVFDDEPTPIKRAFYAAGNYILASEIAKASTQAPVIIDRYWHSTAAYTIATETSGKIQDLPPAQDEVYQWPEDLLKPDLVLLLTVDPEERVRRLQHRGLEKTKEEAELEANSLFRQRYTLMGNKRLEAILAPVGVEESYRRMVNPSCQEVDASPSKEEVLKTVLQLIKKH
;
A
#
# COMPACT_ATOMS: atom_id res chain seq x y z
N PHE A 1 -5.21 6.23 1.28
CA PHE A 1 -4.22 6.24 0.20
C PHE A 1 -3.41 4.96 0.30
N GLU A 2 -3.37 4.24 -0.80
CA GLU A 2 -2.71 2.95 -0.92
C GLU A 2 -1.70 2.98 -2.07
N GLY A 3 -0.87 1.95 -2.14
CA GLY A 3 0.08 1.78 -3.23
C GLY A 3 1.44 1.29 -2.76
N LEU A 4 2.27 0.91 -3.73
CA LEU A 4 3.63 0.46 -3.48
C LEU A 4 4.52 1.56 -2.93
N ASP A 5 5.66 1.17 -2.38
CA ASP A 5 6.71 2.13 -2.05
C ASP A 5 7.20 2.86 -3.30
N ALA A 6 7.72 4.08 -3.10
CA ALA A 6 8.15 5.01 -4.15
C ALA A 6 7.06 5.51 -5.14
N THR A 7 5.77 5.31 -4.87
CA THR A 7 4.67 5.91 -5.66
C THR A 7 4.34 7.36 -5.29
N GLY A 8 5.04 7.96 -4.33
CA GLY A 8 4.83 9.36 -3.92
C GLY A 8 3.74 9.59 -2.87
N LYS A 9 3.23 8.52 -2.22
CA LYS A 9 2.18 8.59 -1.18
C LYS A 9 2.39 9.71 -0.17
N THR A 10 3.53 9.72 0.53
CA THR A 10 3.80 10.70 1.58
C THR A 10 3.70 12.14 1.09
N THR A 11 4.15 12.41 -0.14
CA THR A 11 4.05 13.73 -0.77
C THR A 11 2.62 14.12 -1.07
N VAL A 12 1.84 13.19 -1.66
CA VAL A 12 0.44 13.43 -2.05
C VAL A 12 -0.45 13.53 -0.81
N THR A 13 -0.33 12.63 0.16
CA THR A 13 -1.14 12.64 1.38
C THR A 13 -0.92 13.91 2.20
N GLN A 14 0.33 14.38 2.27
CA GLN A 14 0.64 15.64 2.95
C GLN A 14 0.00 16.83 2.22
N ALA A 15 0.11 16.89 0.89
CA ALA A 15 -0.50 17.95 0.10
C ALA A 15 -2.04 17.97 0.19
N VAL A 16 -2.67 16.80 0.21
CA VAL A 16 -4.13 16.66 0.37
C VAL A 16 -4.56 17.08 1.77
N LYS A 17 -3.83 16.64 2.80
CA LYS A 17 -4.06 17.07 4.19
C LYS A 17 -4.05 18.60 4.29
N ASP A 18 -3.02 19.24 3.73
CA ASP A 18 -2.88 20.70 3.79
C ASP A 18 -3.99 21.40 2.99
N ALA A 19 -4.34 20.89 1.81
CA ALA A 19 -5.40 21.45 0.95
C ALA A 19 -6.81 21.35 1.55
N LEU A 20 -7.08 20.31 2.35
CA LEU A 20 -8.37 20.08 2.99
C LEU A 20 -8.42 20.53 4.46
N ASN A 21 -7.31 21.08 4.98
CA ASN A 21 -7.12 21.32 6.41
C ASN A 21 -7.48 20.07 7.26
N GLY A 22 -7.09 18.90 6.76
CA GLY A 22 -7.44 17.60 7.30
C GLY A 22 -6.44 17.06 8.31
N ILE A 23 -6.73 15.86 8.80
CA ILE A 23 -5.87 15.11 9.72
C ILE A 23 -5.22 13.97 8.95
N LEU A 24 -3.88 13.86 9.01
CA LEU A 24 -3.14 12.77 8.37
C LEU A 24 -2.78 11.70 9.41
N LEU A 25 -3.34 10.51 9.27
CA LEU A 25 -3.00 9.33 10.06
C LEU A 25 -2.24 8.31 9.20
N ARG A 26 -1.45 7.45 9.86
CA ARG A 26 -0.57 6.49 9.19
C ARG A 26 -0.66 5.13 9.87
N SER A 27 -0.45 4.06 9.10
CA SER A 27 -0.30 2.71 9.64
C SER A 27 1.19 2.30 9.69
N PRO A 28 1.71 1.76 10.81
CA PRO A 28 1.01 1.56 12.09
C PRO A 28 0.81 2.90 12.85
N PRO A 29 -0.22 3.00 13.71
CA PRO A 29 -0.51 4.22 14.47
C PRO A 29 0.62 4.57 15.44
N ALA A 30 0.72 5.86 15.80
CA ALA A 30 1.86 6.41 16.54
C ALA A 30 2.11 5.69 17.87
N CYS A 31 1.05 5.27 18.57
CA CYS A 31 1.14 4.62 19.88
C CYS A 31 1.78 3.22 19.86
N ILE A 32 1.87 2.58 18.69
CA ILE A 32 2.53 1.28 18.51
C ILE A 32 3.69 1.33 17.50
N SER A 33 3.92 2.48 16.86
CA SER A 33 4.89 2.65 15.78
C SER A 33 6.33 2.30 16.19
N GLN A 34 6.67 2.47 17.47
CA GLN A 34 7.97 2.11 18.04
C GLN A 34 8.27 0.60 17.99
N TRP A 35 7.25 -0.26 17.91
CA TRP A 35 7.43 -1.71 17.84
C TRP A 35 7.56 -2.23 16.41
N ARG A 36 7.40 -1.36 15.40
CA ARG A 36 7.55 -1.73 13.99
C ARG A 36 8.89 -2.41 13.73
N THR A 37 9.98 -1.89 14.28
CA THR A 37 11.32 -2.46 14.07
C THR A 37 11.42 -3.90 14.56
N VAL A 38 10.72 -4.24 15.65
CA VAL A 38 10.69 -5.60 16.21
C VAL A 38 9.84 -6.51 15.33
N PHE A 39 8.60 -6.11 15.04
CA PHE A 39 7.66 -6.96 14.30
C PHE A 39 8.01 -7.12 12.82
N ASP A 40 8.74 -6.17 12.22
CA ASP A 40 9.22 -6.29 10.85
C ASP A 40 10.28 -7.41 10.71
N ASP A 41 10.93 -7.84 11.79
CA ASP A 41 11.88 -8.97 11.83
C ASP A 41 11.23 -10.32 12.20
N GLU A 42 9.96 -10.32 12.59
CA GLU A 42 9.24 -11.54 12.95
C GLU A 42 8.77 -12.32 11.70
N PRO A 43 8.51 -13.64 11.82
CA PRO A 43 7.88 -14.44 10.77
C PRO A 43 6.59 -13.80 10.24
N THR A 44 6.30 -14.01 8.96
CA THR A 44 5.17 -13.39 8.24
C THR A 44 3.85 -13.40 9.04
N PRO A 45 3.38 -14.53 9.62
CA PRO A 45 2.12 -14.52 10.36
C PRO A 45 2.11 -13.55 11.55
N ILE A 46 3.22 -13.41 12.28
CA ILE A 46 3.34 -12.54 13.44
C ILE A 46 3.40 -11.07 13.00
N LYS A 47 4.19 -10.77 11.97
CA LYS A 47 4.26 -9.44 11.35
C LYS A 47 2.88 -8.98 10.85
N ARG A 48 2.16 -9.84 10.12
CA ARG A 48 0.82 -9.52 9.62
C ARG A 48 -0.19 -9.32 10.76
N ALA A 49 -0.10 -10.11 11.84
CA ALA A 49 -0.94 -9.89 13.03
C ALA A 49 -0.69 -8.52 13.68
N PHE A 50 0.56 -8.06 13.76
CA PHE A 50 0.89 -6.72 14.27
C PHE A 50 0.22 -5.61 13.43
N TYR A 51 0.36 -5.67 12.10
CA TYR A 51 -0.27 -4.70 11.20
C TYR A 51 -1.80 -4.78 11.22
N ALA A 52 -2.38 -5.97 11.31
CA ALA A 52 -3.82 -6.16 11.45
C ALA A 52 -4.34 -5.52 12.75
N ALA A 53 -3.70 -5.78 13.90
CA ALA A 53 -4.05 -5.14 15.16
C ALA A 53 -3.90 -3.61 15.09
N GLY A 54 -2.83 -3.13 14.43
CA GLY A 54 -2.61 -1.71 14.17
C GLY A 54 -3.75 -1.05 13.38
N ASN A 55 -4.36 -1.77 12.43
CA ASN A 55 -5.51 -1.24 11.70
C ASN A 55 -6.73 -1.03 12.61
N TYR A 56 -7.02 -1.92 13.57
CA TYR A 56 -8.14 -1.70 14.51
C TYR A 56 -7.87 -0.57 15.50
N ILE A 57 -6.63 -0.40 15.94
CA ILE A 57 -6.25 0.76 16.77
C ILE A 57 -6.44 2.05 15.96
N LEU A 58 -5.94 2.06 14.72
CA LEU A 58 -6.07 3.19 13.81
C LEU A 58 -7.55 3.48 13.48
N ALA A 59 -8.41 2.47 13.38
CA ALA A 59 -9.86 2.63 13.20
C ALA A 59 -10.47 3.50 14.31
N SER A 60 -10.07 3.27 15.56
CA SER A 60 -10.53 4.09 16.70
C SER A 60 -10.01 5.53 16.61
N GLU A 61 -8.79 5.75 16.14
CA GLU A 61 -8.25 7.10 15.92
C GLU A 61 -8.98 7.83 14.79
N ILE A 62 -9.26 7.12 13.68
CA ILE A 62 -10.04 7.62 12.55
C ILE A 62 -11.43 8.06 13.02
N ALA A 63 -12.15 7.19 13.75
CA ALA A 63 -13.50 7.49 14.24
C ALA A 63 -13.56 8.75 15.11
N LYS A 64 -12.51 9.02 15.90
CA LYS A 64 -12.41 10.23 16.71
C LYS A 64 -12.03 11.46 15.87
N ALA A 65 -11.09 11.31 14.94
CA ALA A 65 -10.60 12.40 14.12
C ALA A 65 -11.65 12.87 13.09
N SER A 66 -12.45 11.94 12.56
CA SER A 66 -13.46 12.21 11.55
C SER A 66 -14.62 13.07 12.05
N THR A 67 -14.81 13.22 13.36
CA THR A 67 -15.79 14.16 13.93
C THR A 67 -15.34 15.62 13.85
N GLN A 68 -14.07 15.87 13.49
CA GLN A 68 -13.47 17.21 13.53
C GLN A 68 -13.06 17.72 12.15
N ALA A 69 -12.48 16.85 11.32
CA ALA A 69 -11.98 17.21 10.00
C ALA A 69 -11.91 15.97 9.08
N PRO A 70 -11.79 16.15 7.75
CA PRO A 70 -11.49 15.05 6.84
C PRO A 70 -10.20 14.32 7.26
N VAL A 71 -10.25 12.99 7.27
CA VAL A 71 -9.13 12.13 7.67
C VAL A 71 -8.47 11.54 6.43
N ILE A 72 -7.19 11.84 6.25
CA ILE A 72 -6.33 11.28 5.22
C ILE A 72 -5.56 10.13 5.86
N ILE A 73 -5.61 8.95 5.27
CA ILE A 73 -4.93 7.76 5.79
C ILE A 73 -3.84 7.34 4.80
N ASP A 74 -2.60 7.21 5.26
CA ASP A 74 -1.47 6.63 4.52
C ASP A 74 -1.28 5.17 4.95
N ARG A 75 -1.72 4.25 4.08
CA ARG A 75 -1.85 2.80 4.29
C ARG A 75 -2.87 2.41 5.37
N TYR A 76 -3.68 1.41 5.08
CA TYR A 76 -4.64 0.81 6.01
C TYR A 76 -4.79 -0.68 5.75
N TRP A 77 -5.99 -1.24 5.87
CA TRP A 77 -6.23 -2.68 5.67
C TRP A 77 -5.85 -3.18 4.27
N HIS A 78 -6.13 -2.42 3.20
CA HIS A 78 -5.76 -2.82 1.84
C HIS A 78 -4.26 -3.09 1.72
N SER A 79 -3.40 -2.28 2.36
CA SER A 79 -1.96 -2.56 2.41
C SER A 79 -1.67 -3.89 3.09
N THR A 80 -2.20 -4.12 4.29
CA THR A 80 -1.98 -5.38 5.01
C THR A 80 -2.44 -6.59 4.19
N ALA A 81 -3.64 -6.53 3.61
CA ALA A 81 -4.20 -7.63 2.82
C ALA A 81 -3.42 -7.86 1.52
N ALA A 82 -3.10 -6.82 0.75
CA ALA A 82 -2.47 -6.96 -0.56
C ALA A 82 -1.08 -7.59 -0.46
N TYR A 83 -0.30 -7.12 0.50
CA TYR A 83 1.03 -7.67 0.73
C TYR A 83 0.96 -9.08 1.34
N THR A 84 -0.01 -9.37 2.23
CA THR A 84 -0.20 -10.73 2.74
C THR A 84 -0.52 -11.71 1.61
N ILE A 85 -1.53 -11.40 0.79
CA ILE A 85 -1.96 -12.26 -0.33
C ILE A 85 -0.80 -12.48 -1.30
N ALA A 86 -0.09 -11.42 -1.68
CA ALA A 86 1.03 -11.54 -2.62
C ALA A 86 2.25 -12.29 -2.06
N THR A 87 2.46 -12.24 -0.74
CA THR A 87 3.60 -12.89 -0.06
C THR A 87 3.33 -14.36 0.24
N GLU A 88 2.09 -14.71 0.58
CA GLU A 88 1.64 -16.09 0.84
C GLU A 88 1.40 -16.87 -0.47
N THR A 89 1.19 -16.15 -1.57
CA THR A 89 1.24 -16.71 -2.93
C THR A 89 2.65 -16.54 -3.52
N SER A 90 2.89 -17.07 -4.71
CA SER A 90 4.18 -16.89 -5.40
C SER A 90 4.43 -15.45 -5.90
N GLY A 91 3.54 -14.50 -5.57
CA GLY A 91 3.51 -13.14 -6.11
C GLY A 91 3.06 -13.05 -7.57
N LYS A 92 2.70 -14.17 -8.22
CA LYS A 92 2.21 -14.19 -9.61
C LYS A 92 0.71 -13.96 -9.67
N ILE A 93 0.27 -13.14 -10.64
CA ILE A 93 -1.14 -12.89 -10.93
C ILE A 93 -1.98 -14.16 -11.06
N GLN A 94 -1.40 -15.21 -11.67
CA GLN A 94 -2.05 -16.50 -11.90
C GLN A 94 -2.20 -17.37 -10.64
N ASP A 95 -1.38 -17.12 -9.62
CA ASP A 95 -1.38 -17.86 -8.35
C ASP A 95 -2.14 -17.07 -7.27
N LEU A 96 -2.58 -15.85 -7.57
CA LEU A 96 -3.46 -15.06 -6.71
C LEU A 96 -4.88 -15.68 -6.68
N PRO A 97 -5.57 -15.64 -5.53
CA PRO A 97 -6.99 -15.99 -5.43
C PRO A 97 -7.82 -15.30 -6.52
N PRO A 98 -8.87 -15.95 -7.05
CA PRO A 98 -9.67 -15.39 -8.14
C PRO A 98 -10.27 -14.03 -7.74
N ALA A 99 -10.53 -13.17 -8.73
CA ALA A 99 -11.26 -11.94 -8.45
C ALA A 99 -12.61 -12.27 -7.78
N GLN A 100 -13.03 -11.43 -6.83
CA GLN A 100 -14.24 -11.62 -5.99
C GLN A 100 -14.13 -12.69 -4.90
N ASP A 101 -12.97 -13.34 -4.72
CA ASP A 101 -12.71 -14.17 -3.54
C ASP A 101 -12.91 -13.36 -2.24
N GLU A 102 -13.35 -14.03 -1.17
CA GLU A 102 -13.62 -13.42 0.13
C GLU A 102 -12.41 -12.74 0.74
N VAL A 103 -11.19 -13.20 0.42
CA VAL A 103 -9.94 -12.57 0.90
C VAL A 103 -9.77 -11.13 0.43
N TYR A 104 -10.48 -10.72 -0.63
CA TYR A 104 -10.47 -9.36 -1.16
C TYR A 104 -11.58 -8.47 -0.60
N GLN A 105 -12.49 -9.04 0.20
CA GLN A 105 -13.56 -8.30 0.85
C GLN A 105 -13.03 -7.55 2.05
N TRP A 106 -13.43 -6.30 2.16
CA TRP A 106 -13.23 -5.53 3.38
C TRP A 106 -13.87 -6.23 4.59
N PRO A 107 -13.17 -6.31 5.74
CA PRO A 107 -13.71 -6.96 6.94
C PRO A 107 -14.90 -6.19 7.51
N GLU A 108 -15.95 -6.93 7.91
CA GLU A 108 -17.23 -6.36 8.35
C GLU A 108 -17.12 -5.52 9.64
N ASP A 109 -16.12 -5.79 10.47
CA ASP A 109 -15.92 -5.19 11.79
C ASP A 109 -14.88 -4.05 11.81
N LEU A 110 -14.28 -3.72 10.67
CA LEU A 110 -13.31 -2.63 10.57
C LEU A 110 -13.96 -1.38 9.97
N LEU A 111 -13.68 -0.22 10.57
CA LEU A 111 -14.18 1.06 10.09
C LEU A 111 -13.79 1.31 8.63
N LYS A 112 -14.78 1.33 7.76
CA LYS A 112 -14.62 1.46 6.30
C LYS A 112 -14.31 2.91 5.89
N PRO A 113 -13.31 3.16 5.02
CA PRO A 113 -13.09 4.48 4.45
C PRO A 113 -14.12 4.82 3.36
N ASP A 114 -14.44 6.10 3.20
CA ASP A 114 -15.37 6.59 2.18
C ASP A 114 -14.82 6.47 0.75
N LEU A 115 -13.49 6.59 0.61
CA LEU A 115 -12.76 6.55 -0.65
C LEU A 115 -11.37 5.94 -0.45
N VAL A 116 -10.98 5.05 -1.36
CA VAL A 116 -9.62 4.47 -1.40
C VAL A 116 -8.96 4.83 -2.71
N LEU A 117 -7.88 5.62 -2.64
CA LEU A 117 -7.07 5.99 -3.79
C LEU A 117 -5.79 5.15 -3.81
N LEU A 118 -5.59 4.38 -4.87
CA LEU A 118 -4.39 3.61 -5.14
C LEU A 118 -3.46 4.44 -6.04
N LEU A 119 -2.36 4.93 -5.47
CA LEU A 119 -1.36 5.65 -6.25
C LEU A 119 -0.48 4.65 -7.00
N THR A 120 -0.51 4.74 -8.33
CA THR A 120 0.31 3.96 -9.24
C THR A 120 1.31 4.87 -9.92
N VAL A 121 2.46 4.32 -10.31
CA VAL A 121 3.42 5.02 -11.17
C VAL A 121 3.93 4.02 -12.19
N ASP A 122 4.46 4.52 -13.30
CA ASP A 122 5.16 3.67 -14.25
C ASP A 122 6.22 2.79 -13.53
N PRO A 123 6.27 1.46 -13.78
CA PRO A 123 7.17 0.57 -13.06
C PRO A 123 8.66 0.94 -13.21
N GLU A 124 9.07 1.48 -14.36
CA GLU A 124 10.45 1.91 -14.58
C GLU A 124 10.77 3.17 -13.77
N GLU A 125 9.84 4.12 -13.73
CA GLU A 125 9.96 5.29 -12.87
C GLU A 125 9.96 4.90 -11.38
N ARG A 126 9.18 3.89 -10.97
CA ARG A 126 9.23 3.34 -9.60
C ARG A 126 10.63 2.84 -9.27
N VAL A 127 11.20 2.00 -10.13
CA VAL A 127 12.56 1.45 -9.95
C VAL A 127 13.59 2.57 -9.89
N ARG A 128 13.47 3.58 -10.76
CA ARG A 128 14.34 4.76 -10.73
C ARG A 128 14.24 5.52 -9.41
N ARG A 129 13.03 5.78 -8.90
CA ARG A 129 12.79 6.47 -7.62
C ARG A 129 13.36 5.68 -6.45
N LEU A 130 13.24 4.36 -6.46
CA LEU A 130 13.84 3.49 -5.44
C LEU A 130 15.37 3.59 -5.44
N GLN A 131 16.00 3.58 -6.61
CA GLN A 131 17.45 3.74 -6.74
C GLN A 131 17.94 5.11 -6.23
N HIS A 132 17.21 6.19 -6.53
CA HIS A 132 17.56 7.54 -6.09
C HIS A 132 17.38 7.74 -4.59
N ARG A 133 16.51 6.95 -3.95
CA ARG A 133 16.25 7.06 -2.51
C ARG A 133 17.48 6.76 -1.67
N GLY A 134 18.48 6.04 -2.21
CA GLY A 134 19.76 5.74 -1.54
C GLY A 134 19.64 4.93 -0.25
N LEU A 135 18.42 4.58 0.15
CA LEU A 135 18.09 3.76 1.31
C LEU A 135 18.07 2.30 0.88
N GLU A 136 18.46 1.41 1.80
CA GLU A 136 18.19 -0.01 1.66
C GLU A 136 16.73 -0.23 1.29
N LYS A 137 16.46 -1.19 0.39
CA LYS A 137 15.09 -1.61 0.05
C LYS A 137 14.31 -1.83 1.34
N THR A 138 13.02 -1.50 1.33
CA THR A 138 12.22 -1.83 2.53
C THR A 138 12.26 -3.34 2.72
N LYS A 139 12.19 -3.81 3.98
CA LYS A 139 12.17 -5.26 4.25
C LYS A 139 11.06 -5.96 3.46
N GLU A 140 9.93 -5.28 3.31
CA GLU A 140 8.80 -5.76 2.52
C GLU A 140 9.10 -5.86 1.01
N GLU A 141 9.85 -4.92 0.44
CA GLU A 141 10.35 -5.04 -0.94
C GLU A 141 11.36 -6.19 -1.11
N ALA A 142 12.28 -6.32 -0.15
CA ALA A 142 13.26 -7.41 -0.16
C ALA A 142 12.58 -8.79 -0.02
N GLU A 143 11.54 -8.88 0.80
CA GLU A 143 10.73 -10.09 0.98
C GLU A 143 9.94 -10.44 -0.29
N LEU A 144 9.32 -9.47 -0.96
CA LEU A 144 8.61 -9.70 -2.22
C LEU A 144 9.55 -10.21 -3.32
N GLU A 145 10.75 -9.62 -3.42
CA GLU A 145 11.77 -10.11 -4.34
C GLU A 145 12.23 -11.52 -3.96
N ALA A 146 12.45 -11.78 -2.67
CA ALA A 146 12.90 -13.08 -2.17
C ALA A 146 11.86 -14.20 -2.33
N ASN A 147 10.57 -13.92 -2.11
CA ASN A 147 9.46 -14.87 -2.19
C ASN A 147 8.97 -15.11 -3.61
N SER A 148 9.30 -14.22 -4.56
CA SER A 148 9.03 -14.49 -5.96
C SER A 148 9.82 -15.74 -6.38
N LEU A 149 9.11 -16.84 -6.67
CA LEU A 149 9.69 -18.08 -7.24
C LEU A 149 10.45 -17.84 -8.57
N PHE A 150 10.44 -16.61 -9.07
CA PHE A 150 11.18 -16.10 -10.21
C PHE A 150 12.70 -16.04 -10.05
N ARG A 151 13.25 -16.33 -8.87
CA ARG A 151 14.70 -16.54 -8.65
C ARG A 151 15.32 -17.47 -9.70
N GLN A 152 14.63 -18.51 -10.15
CA GLN A 152 15.31 -19.48 -11.01
C GLN A 152 15.51 -18.96 -12.44
N ARG A 153 14.56 -18.24 -13.05
CA ARG A 153 14.64 -17.91 -14.48
C ARG A 153 15.30 -16.56 -14.77
N TYR A 154 15.07 -15.53 -13.95
CA TYR A 154 15.62 -14.20 -14.19
C TYR A 154 16.96 -13.96 -13.51
N THR A 155 17.21 -14.57 -12.34
CA THR A 155 18.55 -14.56 -11.73
C THR A 155 19.55 -15.32 -12.59
N LEU A 156 19.14 -16.42 -13.28
CA LEU A 156 19.98 -17.08 -14.30
C LEU A 156 20.28 -16.19 -15.52
N MET A 157 19.41 -15.22 -15.83
CA MET A 157 19.64 -14.23 -16.90
C MET A 157 20.27 -12.92 -16.40
N GLY A 158 20.55 -12.79 -15.09
CA GLY A 158 21.21 -11.61 -14.49
C GLY A 158 20.41 -10.30 -14.51
N ASN A 159 19.10 -10.32 -14.80
CA ASN A 159 18.32 -9.09 -15.00
C ASN A 159 17.60 -8.61 -13.73
N LYS A 160 18.37 -8.03 -12.79
CA LYS A 160 17.86 -7.46 -11.53
C LYS A 160 16.82 -6.36 -11.71
N ARG A 161 16.87 -5.64 -12.85
CA ARG A 161 15.89 -4.58 -13.18
C ARG A 161 14.51 -5.18 -13.43
N LEU A 162 14.45 -6.26 -14.22
CA LEU A 162 13.20 -6.94 -14.51
C LEU A 162 12.59 -7.60 -13.26
N GLU A 163 13.43 -8.12 -12.36
CA GLU A 163 13.00 -8.64 -11.06
C GLU A 163 12.31 -7.56 -10.21
N ALA A 164 12.92 -6.38 -10.07
CA ALA A 164 12.34 -5.26 -9.33
C ALA A 164 11.04 -4.71 -9.93
N ILE A 165 10.85 -4.87 -11.25
CA ILE A 165 9.61 -4.50 -11.95
C ILE A 165 8.51 -5.53 -11.65
N LEU A 166 8.82 -6.82 -11.73
CA LEU A 166 7.85 -7.92 -11.66
C LEU A 166 7.48 -8.31 -10.21
N ALA A 167 8.39 -8.17 -9.25
CA ALA A 167 8.18 -8.63 -7.88
C ALA A 167 6.88 -8.09 -7.23
N PRO A 168 6.51 -6.80 -7.36
CA PRO A 168 5.32 -6.29 -6.72
C PRO A 168 4.06 -6.34 -7.60
N VAL A 169 4.10 -6.96 -8.78
CA VAL A 169 2.93 -7.05 -9.68
C VAL A 169 1.78 -7.78 -9.00
N GLY A 170 2.06 -8.83 -8.22
CA GLY A 170 1.05 -9.53 -7.44
C GLY A 170 0.40 -8.66 -6.36
N VAL A 171 1.15 -7.71 -5.78
CA VAL A 171 0.62 -6.76 -4.79
C VAL A 171 -0.30 -5.76 -5.46
N GLU A 172 0.12 -5.15 -6.57
CA GLU A 172 -0.70 -4.21 -7.34
C GLU A 172 -2.00 -4.87 -7.81
N GLU A 173 -1.90 -6.07 -8.35
CA GLU A 173 -3.07 -6.84 -8.76
C GLU A 173 -3.97 -7.21 -7.57
N SER A 174 -3.40 -7.52 -6.41
CA SER A 174 -4.19 -7.76 -5.19
C SER A 174 -4.98 -6.52 -4.79
N TYR A 175 -4.40 -5.31 -4.84
CA TYR A 175 -5.17 -4.07 -4.62
C TYR A 175 -6.32 -3.91 -5.62
N ARG A 176 -6.09 -4.19 -6.91
CA ARG A 176 -7.12 -4.07 -7.96
C ARG A 176 -8.31 -5.01 -7.75
N ARG A 177 -8.07 -6.16 -7.11
CA ARG A 177 -9.11 -7.15 -6.80
C ARG A 177 -9.91 -6.82 -5.54
N MET A 178 -9.45 -5.87 -4.71
CA MET A 178 -10.14 -5.50 -3.46
C MET A 178 -11.47 -4.83 -3.71
N VAL A 179 -12.42 -5.12 -2.82
CA VAL A 179 -13.81 -4.68 -2.93
C VAL A 179 -14.39 -4.27 -1.57
N ASN A 180 -15.40 -3.41 -1.61
CA ASN A 180 -16.15 -2.91 -0.45
C ASN A 180 -15.33 -2.20 0.64
N PRO A 181 -14.41 -1.26 0.34
CA PRO A 181 -14.42 -0.46 -0.88
C PRO A 181 -13.32 -0.85 -1.85
N SER A 182 -13.58 -0.67 -3.15
CA SER A 182 -12.60 -0.87 -4.20
C SER A 182 -11.57 0.24 -4.24
N CYS A 183 -10.36 -0.07 -4.69
CA CYS A 183 -9.33 0.92 -4.97
C CYS A 183 -9.62 1.67 -6.28
N GLN A 184 -9.66 3.00 -6.22
CA GLN A 184 -9.65 3.84 -7.41
C GLN A 184 -8.21 4.25 -7.74
N GLU A 185 -7.75 3.89 -8.93
CA GLU A 185 -6.39 4.19 -9.39
C GLU A 185 -6.20 5.67 -9.70
N VAL A 186 -5.02 6.18 -9.31
CA VAL A 186 -4.54 7.52 -9.63
C VAL A 186 -3.09 7.41 -10.08
N ASP A 187 -2.84 7.81 -11.33
CA ASP A 187 -1.48 7.92 -11.86
C ASP A 187 -0.74 9.06 -11.16
N ALA A 188 0.33 8.70 -10.46
CA ALA A 188 1.23 9.59 -9.72
C ALA A 188 2.57 9.84 -10.47
N SER A 189 2.61 9.53 -11.78
CA SER A 189 3.72 9.85 -12.66
C SER A 189 3.83 11.37 -13.00
N PRO A 190 2.72 12.12 -13.15
CA PRO A 190 2.77 13.58 -13.39
C PRO A 190 3.32 14.40 -12.22
N SER A 191 3.34 15.73 -12.36
CA SER A 191 3.79 16.62 -11.30
C SER A 191 2.91 16.52 -10.04
N LYS A 192 3.48 16.89 -8.88
CA LYS A 192 2.77 16.88 -7.59
C LYS A 192 1.47 17.68 -7.67
N GLU A 193 1.49 18.82 -8.34
CA GLU A 193 0.38 19.75 -8.48
C GLU A 193 -0.75 19.14 -9.33
N GLU A 194 -0.42 18.45 -10.42
CA GLU A 194 -1.38 17.76 -11.28
C GLU A 194 -2.03 16.57 -10.56
N VAL A 195 -1.23 15.77 -9.85
CA VAL A 195 -1.71 14.65 -9.04
C VAL A 195 -2.64 15.16 -7.93
N LEU A 196 -2.24 16.21 -7.20
CA LEU A 196 -3.07 16.82 -6.17
C LEU A 196 -4.41 17.31 -6.73
N LYS A 197 -4.39 18.02 -7.87
CA LYS A 197 -5.62 18.50 -8.53
C LYS A 197 -6.56 17.34 -8.87
N THR A 198 -6.01 16.27 -9.45
CA THR A 198 -6.78 15.06 -9.79
C THR A 198 -7.39 14.42 -8.55
N VAL A 199 -6.60 14.23 -7.50
CA VAL A 199 -7.05 13.67 -6.22
C VAL A 199 -8.16 14.51 -5.60
N LEU A 200 -8.01 15.84 -5.54
CA LEU A 200 -9.03 16.73 -4.99
C LEU A 200 -10.33 16.70 -5.82
N GLN A 201 -10.25 16.53 -7.14
CA GLN A 201 -11.43 16.35 -7.99
C GLN A 201 -12.14 15.03 -7.71
N LEU A 202 -11.41 13.95 -7.40
CA LEU A 202 -12.00 12.67 -7.02
C LEU A 202 -12.67 12.76 -5.65
N ILE A 203 -12.01 13.35 -4.66
CA ILE A 203 -12.56 13.53 -3.31
C ILE A 203 -13.88 14.29 -3.36
N LYS A 204 -14.00 15.34 -4.19
CA LYS A 204 -15.24 16.12 -4.34
C LYS A 204 -16.45 15.35 -4.90
N LYS A 205 -16.24 14.16 -5.48
CA LYS A 205 -17.32 13.32 -6.01
C LYS A 205 -17.94 12.42 -4.94
N HIS A 206 -17.34 12.36 -3.76
CA HIS A 206 -17.76 11.58 -2.60
C HIS A 206 -18.14 12.54 -1.46
#